data_AF-A0A2D6IZN6-F1
#
_entry.id   AF-A0A2D6IZN6-F1
#
_cell.length_a   1.000
_cell.length_b   1.000
_cell.length_c   1.000
_cell.angle_alpha   90.00
_cell.angle_beta   90.00
_cell.angle_gamma   90.00
#
_symmetry.space_group_name_H-M   'P 1'
#
loop_
_entity.id
_entity.type
_entity.pdbx_description
1 polymer ?
#
loop_
_entity_poly.entity_id
_entity_poly.type
_entity_poly.pdbx_seq_one_letter_code
_entity_poly.pdbx_strand_id
1 'polypeptide(L)'
;MNVTKAALIQAMEVYFGRDTKRINHAHKVAGYAEALLKEDGGDYSIVIAAALLHDIGIHAAERKYGSTSGKYQEKEGPPIARQILSRLGFKPVQIEEVCGIIAHHHSPGKVSTYNFKILYDADWLVNLRDEYDIQDRSKLSNIINRLFLTSSGKVLARKVYLSEPSHRTGL
;
A
#
# COMPACT_ATOMS: atom_id res chain seq x y z
N MET A 1 21.43 -12.99 -2.04
CA MET A 1 21.42 -11.54 -2.32
C MET A 1 20.35 -10.90 -1.45
N ASN A 2 20.65 -9.77 -0.79
CA ASN A 2 19.60 -8.97 -0.16
C ASN A 2 18.86 -8.23 -1.28
N VAL A 3 17.58 -8.52 -1.45
CA VAL A 3 16.78 -7.86 -2.48
C VAL A 3 16.59 -6.39 -2.09
N THR A 4 16.84 -5.48 -3.03
CA THR A 4 16.77 -4.05 -2.76
C THR A 4 15.41 -3.48 -3.14
N LYS A 5 14.97 -2.44 -2.41
CA LYS A 5 13.80 -1.63 -2.78
C LYS A 5 13.88 -1.11 -4.22
N ALA A 6 15.09 -0.75 -4.68
CA ALA A 6 15.30 -0.29 -6.05
C ALA A 6 14.93 -1.35 -7.10
N ALA A 7 15.24 -2.63 -6.85
CA ALA A 7 14.87 -3.71 -7.77
C ALA A 7 13.35 -3.94 -7.80
N LEU A 8 12.66 -3.82 -6.65
CA LEU A 8 11.20 -3.86 -6.59
C LEU A 8 10.56 -2.69 -7.35
N ILE A 9 11.07 -1.47 -7.18
CA ILE A 9 10.60 -0.27 -7.89
C ILE A 9 10.75 -0.48 -9.39
N GLN A 10 11.93 -0.91 -9.85
CA GLN A 10 12.16 -1.14 -11.27
C GLN A 10 11.20 -2.19 -11.83
N ALA A 11 10.99 -3.31 -11.11
CA ALA A 11 10.06 -4.35 -11.55
C ALA A 11 8.60 -3.85 -11.61
N MET A 12 8.17 -3.06 -10.63
CA MET A 12 6.86 -2.42 -10.58
C MET A 12 6.67 -1.44 -11.75
N GLU A 13 7.64 -0.56 -11.99
CA GLU A 13 7.58 0.44 -13.07
C GLU A 13 7.58 -0.22 -14.45
N VAL A 14 8.41 -1.24 -14.66
CA VAL A 14 8.42 -2.03 -15.90
C VAL A 14 7.07 -2.70 -16.13
N TYR A 15 6.44 -3.24 -15.09
CA TYR A 15 5.15 -3.90 -15.23
C TYR A 15 4.02 -2.91 -15.55
N PHE A 16 3.92 -1.78 -14.83
CA PHE A 16 2.88 -0.78 -15.08
C PHE A 16 3.14 0.06 -16.35
N GLY A 17 4.38 0.11 -16.84
CA GLY A 17 4.75 0.75 -18.08
C GLY A 17 4.39 2.24 -18.11
N ARG A 18 3.37 2.61 -18.90
CA ARG A 18 2.92 4.00 -19.06
C ARG A 18 1.84 4.42 -18.06
N ASP A 19 1.39 3.54 -17.18
CA ASP A 19 0.38 3.85 -16.16
C ASP A 19 1.00 4.64 -15.00
N THR A 20 1.31 5.91 -15.27
CA THR A 20 1.93 6.83 -14.31
C THR A 20 1.07 7.04 -13.06
N LYS A 21 -0.26 6.90 -13.16
CA LYS A 21 -1.14 6.97 -12.00
C LYS A 21 -0.82 5.85 -11.01
N ARG A 22 -0.70 4.60 -11.47
CA ARG A 22 -0.44 3.43 -10.59
C ARG A 22 0.98 3.41 -10.07
N ILE A 23 1.94 3.81 -10.91
CA ILE A 23 3.34 3.98 -10.49
C ILE A 23 3.44 5.02 -9.36
N ASN A 24 2.84 6.20 -9.54
CA ASN A 24 2.88 7.25 -8.53
C ASN A 24 2.13 6.87 -7.25
N HIS A 25 1.03 6.12 -7.36
CA HIS A 25 0.32 5.56 -6.22
C HIS A 25 1.23 4.63 -5.41
N ALA A 26 1.79 3.60 -6.05
CA ALA A 26 2.68 2.63 -5.41
C ALA A 26 3.89 3.29 -4.73
N HIS A 27 4.50 4.32 -5.35
CA HIS A 27 5.58 5.09 -4.74
C HIS A 27 5.15 5.83 -3.46
N LYS A 28 3.99 6.49 -3.48
CA LYS A 28 3.46 7.19 -2.28
C LYS A 28 3.14 6.20 -1.17
N VAL A 29 2.49 5.07 -1.50
CA VAL A 29 2.19 4.00 -0.54
C VAL A 29 3.48 3.46 0.07
N ALA A 30 4.51 3.18 -0.74
CA ALA A 30 5.81 2.73 -0.23
C ALA A 30 6.47 3.76 0.69
N GLY A 31 6.37 5.06 0.38
CA GLY A 31 6.88 6.13 1.25
C GLY A 31 6.20 6.19 2.61
N TYR A 32 4.86 6.05 2.66
CA TYR A 32 4.14 5.97 3.92
C TYR A 32 4.42 4.66 4.68
N ALA A 33 4.52 3.54 3.97
CA ALA A 33 4.86 2.25 4.56
C ALA A 33 6.24 2.29 5.24
N GLU A 34 7.24 2.96 4.65
CA GLU A 34 8.55 3.18 5.29
C GLU A 34 8.46 4.05 6.54
N ALA A 35 7.61 5.08 6.54
CA ALA A 35 7.40 5.91 7.72
C ALA A 35 6.78 5.10 8.86
N LEU A 36 5.79 4.27 8.56
CA LEU A 36 5.12 3.41 9.54
C LEU A 36 6.05 2.30 10.05
N LEU A 37 6.84 1.66 9.17
CA LEU A 37 7.80 0.62 9.55
C LEU A 37 8.80 1.06 10.64
N LYS A 38 9.18 2.34 10.65
CA LYS A 38 10.08 2.91 11.67
C LYS A 38 9.46 2.93 13.08
N GLU A 39 8.15 3.13 13.15
CA GLU A 39 7.41 3.21 14.42
C GLU A 39 6.91 1.83 14.88
N ASP A 40 6.45 1.02 13.92
CA ASP A 40 5.67 -0.19 14.18
C ASP A 40 6.55 -1.47 14.26
N GLY A 41 7.71 -1.51 13.58
CA GLY A 41 8.62 -2.66 13.66
C GLY A 41 8.13 -3.93 12.94
N GLY A 42 7.83 -3.83 11.64
CA GLY A 42 7.49 -4.95 10.74
C GLY A 42 8.68 -5.48 9.92
N ASP A 43 8.43 -6.50 9.09
CA ASP A 43 9.45 -6.98 8.13
C ASP A 43 9.50 -6.01 6.93
N TYR A 44 10.60 -5.25 6.85
CA TYR A 44 10.82 -4.26 5.80
C TYR A 44 10.69 -4.87 4.40
N SER A 45 11.22 -6.07 4.16
CA SER A 45 11.20 -6.68 2.83
C SER A 45 9.78 -7.05 2.41
N ILE A 46 8.98 -7.59 3.33
CA ILE A 46 7.59 -7.99 3.07
C ILE A 46 6.71 -6.74 2.87
N VAL A 47 6.81 -5.76 3.76
CA VAL A 47 5.96 -4.56 3.71
C VAL A 47 6.25 -3.72 2.46
N ILE A 48 7.52 -3.52 2.11
CA ILE A 48 7.87 -2.73 0.92
C ILE A 48 7.53 -3.46 -0.37
N ALA A 49 7.69 -4.78 -0.42
CA ALA A 49 7.22 -5.57 -1.55
C ALA A 49 5.69 -5.48 -1.71
N ALA A 50 4.93 -5.63 -0.62
CA ALA A 50 3.49 -5.51 -0.65
C ALA A 50 3.04 -4.09 -1.04
N ALA A 51 3.66 -3.05 -0.50
CA ALA A 51 3.36 -1.66 -0.84
C ALA A 51 3.55 -1.35 -2.33
N LEU A 52 4.65 -1.82 -2.93
CA LEU A 52 4.92 -1.57 -4.35
C LEU A 52 4.07 -2.43 -5.29
N LEU A 53 3.58 -3.59 -4.83
CA LEU A 53 2.92 -4.58 -5.69
C LEU A 53 1.43 -4.81 -5.38
N HIS A 54 0.82 -4.13 -4.41
CA HIS A 54 -0.59 -4.40 -4.02
C HIS A 54 -1.56 -4.30 -5.20
N ASP A 55 -1.44 -3.26 -6.01
CA ASP A 55 -2.29 -3.00 -7.19
C ASP A 55 -1.85 -3.75 -8.47
N ILE A 56 -0.85 -4.65 -8.40
CA ILE A 56 -0.25 -5.27 -9.62
C ILE A 56 -1.27 -6.09 -10.44
N GLY A 57 -2.37 -6.51 -9.79
CA GLY A 57 -3.47 -7.23 -10.42
C GLY A 57 -4.36 -6.38 -11.33
N ILE A 58 -4.30 -5.05 -11.27
CA ILE A 58 -5.29 -4.16 -11.89
C ILE A 58 -5.45 -4.34 -13.41
N HIS A 59 -4.36 -4.43 -14.17
CA HIS A 59 -4.44 -4.62 -15.63
C HIS A 59 -4.90 -6.03 -16.00
N ALA A 60 -4.56 -7.04 -15.20
CA ALA A 60 -5.03 -8.41 -15.43
C ALA A 60 -6.54 -8.53 -15.13
N ALA A 61 -7.01 -7.84 -14.08
CA ALA A 61 -8.42 -7.74 -13.73
C ALA A 61 -9.23 -7.07 -14.86
N GLU A 62 -8.75 -5.94 -15.37
CA GLU A 62 -9.38 -5.23 -16.48
C GLU A 62 -9.44 -6.09 -17.75
N ARG A 63 -8.33 -6.73 -18.15
CA ARG A 63 -8.29 -7.58 -19.36
C ARG A 63 -9.19 -8.81 -19.26
N LYS A 64 -9.26 -9.47 -18.10
CA LYS A 64 -9.99 -10.73 -17.94
C LYS A 64 -11.47 -10.55 -17.63
N TYR A 65 -11.83 -9.47 -16.93
CA TYR A 65 -13.18 -9.28 -16.40
C TYR A 65 -13.83 -7.95 -16.81
N GLY A 66 -13.12 -7.08 -17.55
CA GLY A 66 -13.61 -5.74 -17.88
C GLY A 66 -13.80 -4.85 -16.65
N SER A 67 -13.11 -5.14 -15.54
CA SER A 67 -13.30 -4.47 -14.26
C SER A 67 -11.99 -4.35 -13.49
N THR A 68 -11.76 -3.18 -12.90
CA THR A 68 -10.64 -2.93 -11.97
C THR A 68 -11.05 -3.06 -10.50
N SER A 69 -12.18 -3.72 -10.20
CA SER A 69 -12.65 -3.86 -8.82
C SER A 69 -11.67 -4.66 -7.96
N GLY A 70 -11.60 -4.31 -6.66
CA GLY A 70 -10.66 -4.92 -5.73
C GLY A 70 -10.73 -6.44 -5.68
N LYS A 71 -11.93 -7.02 -5.75
CA LYS A 71 -12.14 -8.49 -5.82
C LYS A 71 -11.34 -9.17 -6.94
N TYR A 72 -11.26 -8.56 -8.12
CA TYR A 72 -10.51 -9.14 -9.23
C TYR A 72 -9.03 -8.83 -9.13
N GLN A 73 -8.64 -7.68 -8.57
CA GLN A 73 -7.25 -7.38 -8.30
C GLN A 73 -6.65 -8.35 -7.28
N GLU A 74 -7.34 -8.61 -6.18
CA GLU A 74 -6.98 -9.60 -5.16
C GLU A 74 -6.84 -11.02 -5.72
N LYS A 75 -7.63 -11.36 -6.76
CA LYS A 75 -7.52 -12.65 -7.44
C LYS A 75 -6.31 -12.73 -8.38
N GLU A 76 -6.05 -11.67 -9.14
CA GLU A 76 -5.07 -11.68 -10.23
C GLU A 76 -3.67 -11.17 -9.80
N GLY A 77 -3.57 -10.39 -8.73
CA GLY A 77 -2.33 -9.83 -8.21
C GLY A 77 -1.34 -10.87 -7.68
N PRO A 78 -1.75 -11.83 -6.82
CA PRO A 78 -0.84 -12.80 -6.21
C PRO A 78 0.03 -13.60 -7.20
N PRO A 79 -0.49 -14.19 -8.30
CA PRO A 79 0.36 -14.93 -9.25
C PRO A 79 1.39 -14.03 -9.94
N ILE A 80 1.07 -12.76 -10.18
CA ILE A 80 1.96 -11.79 -10.83
C ILE A 80 3.06 -11.35 -9.86
N ALA A 81 2.68 -11.00 -8.62
CA ALA A 81 3.63 -10.68 -7.55
C ALA A 81 4.59 -11.84 -7.28
N ARG A 82 4.09 -13.07 -7.22
CA ARG A 82 4.91 -14.28 -7.05
C ARG A 82 5.99 -14.38 -8.12
N GLN A 83 5.65 -14.14 -9.39
CA GLN A 83 6.60 -14.21 -10.50
C GLN A 83 7.70 -13.15 -10.37
N ILE A 84 7.33 -11.91 -10.02
CA ILE A 84 8.27 -10.81 -9.81
C ILE A 84 9.21 -11.14 -8.64
N LEU A 85 8.66 -11.50 -7.48
CA LEU A 85 9.44 -11.74 -6.26
C LEU A 85 10.37 -12.94 -6.38
N SER A 86 9.93 -14.00 -7.06
CA SER A 86 10.77 -15.18 -7.35
C SER A 86 11.99 -14.81 -8.19
N ARG A 87 11.80 -14.00 -9.24
CA ARG A 87 12.90 -13.52 -10.10
C ARG A 87 13.89 -12.64 -9.35
N LEU A 88 13.38 -11.85 -8.41
CA LEU A 88 14.22 -11.00 -7.56
C LEU A 88 14.91 -11.76 -6.43
N GLY A 89 14.60 -13.05 -6.21
CA GLY A 89 15.27 -13.90 -5.23
C GLY A 89 14.73 -13.78 -3.81
N PHE A 90 13.48 -13.37 -3.64
CA PHE A 90 12.81 -13.42 -2.33
C PHE A 90 12.70 -14.86 -1.82
N LYS A 91 12.78 -15.03 -0.50
CA LYS A 91 12.60 -16.36 0.12
C LYS A 91 11.15 -16.82 -0.03
N PRO A 92 10.89 -18.13 -0.18
CA PRO A 92 9.52 -18.65 -0.32
C PRO A 92 8.55 -18.14 0.75
N VAL A 93 8.97 -18.11 2.02
CA VAL A 93 8.14 -17.60 3.13
C VAL A 93 7.74 -16.12 2.96
N GLN A 94 8.64 -15.28 2.46
CA GLN A 94 8.34 -13.87 2.19
C GLN A 94 7.39 -13.73 0.99
N ILE A 95 7.57 -14.56 -0.05
CA ILE A 95 6.69 -14.58 -1.22
C ILE A 95 5.28 -14.98 -0.81
N GLU A 96 5.12 -16.02 0.01
CA GLU A 96 3.81 -16.46 0.50
C GLU A 96 3.11 -15.34 1.28
N GLU A 97 3.81 -14.68 2.21
CA GLU A 97 3.20 -13.61 3.00
C GLU A 97 2.81 -12.40 2.13
N VAL A 98 3.70 -11.95 1.23
CA VAL A 98 3.39 -10.84 0.30
C VAL A 98 2.19 -11.21 -0.59
N CYS A 99 2.17 -12.41 -1.16
CA CYS A 99 1.04 -12.86 -1.97
C CYS A 99 -0.25 -12.93 -1.15
N GLY A 100 -0.18 -13.37 0.11
CA GLY A 100 -1.31 -13.41 1.03
C GLY A 100 -1.86 -12.02 1.35
N ILE A 101 -0.98 -11.03 1.56
CA ILE A 101 -1.37 -9.63 1.74
C ILE A 101 -2.05 -9.08 0.48
N ILE A 102 -1.44 -9.28 -0.70
CA ILE A 102 -1.98 -8.81 -1.99
C ILE A 102 -3.33 -9.47 -2.29
N ALA A 103 -3.53 -10.73 -1.91
CA ALA A 103 -4.79 -11.43 -2.09
C ALA A 103 -5.95 -10.88 -1.24
N HIS A 104 -5.68 -9.97 -0.30
CA HIS A 104 -6.67 -9.48 0.65
C HIS A 104 -6.54 -7.98 0.99
N HIS A 105 -5.78 -7.20 0.21
CA HIS A 105 -5.48 -5.81 0.54
C HIS A 105 -6.71 -4.88 0.53
N HIS A 106 -7.81 -5.27 -0.14
CA HIS A 106 -9.12 -4.61 -0.05
C HIS A 106 -10.08 -5.28 0.95
N SER A 107 -9.63 -6.34 1.63
CA SER A 107 -10.43 -7.20 2.51
C SER A 107 -9.86 -7.24 3.95
N PRO A 108 -9.91 -6.12 4.71
CA PRO A 108 -9.36 -6.07 6.06
C PRO A 108 -10.01 -7.11 6.97
N GLY A 109 -9.20 -7.72 7.84
CA GLY A 109 -9.62 -8.78 8.77
C GLY A 109 -9.45 -10.21 8.24
N LYS A 110 -9.09 -10.40 6.96
CA LYS A 110 -8.71 -11.73 6.41
C LYS A 110 -7.27 -12.10 6.70
N VAL A 111 -6.37 -11.12 6.65
CA VAL A 111 -4.96 -11.27 7.04
C VAL A 111 -4.74 -10.48 8.33
N SER A 112 -4.25 -11.14 9.37
CA SER A 112 -4.05 -10.55 10.70
C SER A 112 -2.61 -10.16 11.00
N THR A 113 -1.68 -10.39 10.05
CA THR A 113 -0.27 -10.05 10.23
C THR A 113 -0.09 -8.55 10.42
N TYR A 114 0.94 -8.18 11.16
CA TYR A 114 1.22 -6.78 11.38
C TYR A 114 1.71 -6.08 10.09
N ASN A 115 2.44 -6.81 9.25
CA ASN A 115 2.84 -6.36 7.91
C ASN A 115 1.63 -5.96 7.05
N PHE A 116 0.53 -6.73 7.11
CA PHE A 116 -0.73 -6.37 6.44
C PHE A 116 -1.27 -5.03 6.92
N LYS A 117 -1.32 -4.82 8.25
CA LYS A 117 -1.85 -3.58 8.82
C LYS A 117 -1.05 -2.36 8.39
N ILE A 118 0.28 -2.48 8.34
CA ILE A 118 1.16 -1.41 7.87
C ILE A 118 0.88 -1.08 6.39
N LEU A 119 0.78 -2.09 5.53
CA LEU A 119 0.41 -1.88 4.12
C LEU A 119 -0.95 -1.20 4.01
N TYR A 120 -1.96 -1.73 4.70
CA TYR A 120 -3.34 -1.24 4.64
C TYR A 120 -3.42 0.23 5.07
N ASP A 121 -2.73 0.59 6.16
CA ASP A 121 -2.68 1.99 6.63
C ASP A 121 -1.90 2.88 5.65
N ALA A 122 -0.81 2.39 5.06
CA ALA A 122 -0.06 3.14 4.05
C ALA A 122 -0.88 3.41 2.78
N ASP A 123 -1.68 2.46 2.34
CA ASP A 123 -2.58 2.63 1.18
C ASP A 123 -3.69 3.64 1.48
N TRP A 124 -4.33 3.53 2.66
CA TRP A 124 -5.32 4.52 3.09
C TRP A 124 -4.73 5.92 3.28
N LEU A 125 -3.47 6.06 3.70
CA LEU A 125 -2.81 7.38 3.75
C LEU A 125 -2.75 8.07 2.39
N VAL A 126 -2.75 7.33 1.27
CA VAL A 126 -2.81 7.91 -0.07
C VAL A 126 -4.26 8.11 -0.52
N ASN A 127 -5.11 7.09 -0.33
CA ASN A 127 -6.47 7.07 -0.87
C ASN A 127 -7.48 7.94 -0.10
N LEU A 128 -7.23 8.26 1.18
CA LEU A 128 -8.22 8.91 2.05
C LEU A 128 -8.81 10.19 1.43
N ARG A 129 -7.97 11.02 0.81
CA ARG A 129 -8.39 12.30 0.22
C ARG A 129 -9.17 12.17 -1.08
N ASP A 130 -9.00 11.06 -1.77
CA ASP A 130 -9.71 10.77 -3.02
C ASP A 130 -11.06 10.11 -2.72
N GLU A 131 -11.18 9.42 -1.58
CA GLU A 131 -12.37 8.68 -1.16
C GLU A 131 -13.29 9.43 -0.18
N TYR A 132 -12.78 10.43 0.55
CA TYR A 132 -13.53 11.16 1.57
C TYR A 132 -13.33 12.68 1.49
N ASP A 133 -14.37 13.42 1.88
CA ASP A 133 -14.28 14.85 2.12
C ASP A 133 -13.40 15.13 3.36
N ILE A 134 -12.29 15.82 3.13
CA ILE A 134 -11.30 16.15 4.15
C ILE A 134 -11.55 17.52 4.82
N GLN A 135 -12.58 18.28 4.40
CA GLN A 135 -12.88 19.60 4.96
C GLN A 135 -13.61 19.51 6.31
N ASP A 136 -14.48 18.51 6.49
CA ASP A 136 -15.12 18.23 7.78
C ASP A 136 -14.15 17.47 8.70
N ARG A 137 -13.39 18.24 9.50
CA ARG A 137 -12.38 17.72 10.42
C ARG A 137 -12.94 16.76 11.47
N SER A 138 -14.19 16.97 11.92
CA SER A 138 -14.84 16.12 12.93
C SER A 138 -15.18 14.75 12.32
N LYS A 139 -15.84 14.76 11.16
CA LYS A 139 -16.15 13.54 10.42
C LYS A 139 -14.89 12.80 9.98
N LEU A 140 -13.87 13.52 9.52
CA LEU A 140 -12.59 12.95 9.11
C LEU A 140 -11.86 12.27 10.28
N SER A 141 -11.89 12.85 11.49
CA SER A 141 -11.35 12.22 12.70
C SER A 141 -12.00 10.87 13.01
N ASN A 142 -13.33 10.77 12.83
CA ASN A 142 -14.07 9.52 13.01
C ASN A 142 -13.73 8.48 11.93
N ILE A 143 -13.60 8.93 10.67
CA ILE A 143 -13.16 8.08 9.55
C ILE A 143 -11.77 7.51 9.83
N ILE A 144 -10.80 8.35 10.24
CA ILE A 144 -9.44 7.92 10.58
C ILE A 144 -9.46 6.87 11.70
N ASN A 145 -10.24 7.09 12.76
CA ASN A 145 -10.34 6.15 13.88
C ASN A 145 -10.86 4.77 13.48
N ARG A 146 -11.75 4.72 12.47
CA ARG A 146 -12.39 3.50 11.99
C ARG A 146 -11.56 2.77 10.93
N LEU A 147 -10.95 3.49 10.01
CA LEU A 147 -10.24 2.89 8.87
C LEU A 147 -8.86 2.38 9.25
N PHE A 148 -8.06 3.20 9.94
CA PHE A 148 -6.66 2.86 10.23
C PHE A 148 -6.56 1.77 11.31
N LEU A 149 -5.70 0.79 11.07
CA LEU A 149 -5.57 -0.44 11.84
C LEU A 149 -4.50 -0.35 12.91
N THR A 150 -3.46 0.48 12.74
CA THR A 150 -2.40 0.69 13.71
C THR A 150 -2.50 2.04 14.42
N SER A 151 -1.89 2.12 15.61
CA SER A 151 -1.82 3.38 16.36
C SER A 151 -0.98 4.41 15.62
N SER A 152 0.15 4.01 15.02
CA SER A 152 1.00 4.92 14.24
C SER A 152 0.32 5.36 12.94
N GLY A 153 -0.46 4.48 12.27
CA GLY A 153 -1.29 4.81 11.11
C GLY A 153 -2.30 5.91 11.44
N LYS A 154 -3.01 5.78 12.57
CA LYS A 154 -3.92 6.84 13.06
C LYS A 154 -3.19 8.14 13.35
N VAL A 155 -2.04 8.09 14.02
CA VAL A 155 -1.25 9.29 14.34
C VAL A 155 -0.76 9.98 13.07
N LEU A 156 -0.22 9.22 12.11
CA LEU A 156 0.28 9.75 10.85
C LEU A 156 -0.86 10.32 9.99
N ALA A 157 -2.00 9.64 9.91
CA ALA A 157 -3.18 10.15 9.21
C ALA A 157 -3.69 11.47 9.81
N ARG A 158 -3.74 11.58 11.15
CA ARG A 158 -4.07 12.86 11.81
C ARG A 158 -3.05 13.94 11.48
N LYS A 159 -1.76 13.61 11.44
CA LYS A 159 -0.72 14.56 11.06
C LYS A 159 -0.86 15.01 9.61
N VAL A 160 -1.19 14.13 8.68
CA VAL A 160 -1.34 14.46 7.25
C VAL A 160 -2.62 15.27 6.99
N TYR A 161 -3.73 14.93 7.65
CA TYR A 161 -5.06 15.43 7.27
C TYR A 161 -5.71 16.37 8.28
N LEU A 162 -5.28 16.36 9.54
CA LEU A 162 -5.86 17.14 10.62
C LEU A 162 -4.85 18.03 11.34
N SER A 163 -3.59 18.13 10.89
CA SER A 163 -2.73 19.23 11.36
C SER A 163 -3.22 20.54 10.76
N GLU A 164 -3.02 21.66 11.45
CA GLU A 164 -3.22 22.96 10.81
C GLU A 164 -2.15 23.18 9.75
N PRO A 165 -2.43 23.89 8.63
CA PRO A 165 -1.39 24.31 7.73
C PRO A 165 -0.38 25.11 8.55
N SER A 166 0.85 24.60 8.64
CA SER A 166 1.96 25.36 9.20
C SER A 166 1.96 26.70 8.48
N HIS A 167 1.73 27.78 9.22
CA HIS A 167 2.00 29.13 8.77
C HIS A 167 3.46 29.14 8.33
N ARG A 168 3.71 28.97 7.02
CA ARG A 168 4.93 29.45 6.42
C ARG A 168 4.81 30.97 6.49
N THR A 169 5.21 31.54 7.62
CA THR A 169 5.62 32.94 7.68
C THR A 169 6.73 33.08 6.66
N GLY A 170 6.39 33.67 5.52
CA GLY A 170 7.38 34.20 4.61
C GLY A 170 8.19 35.24 5.35
N LEU A 171 9.50 35.02 5.40
CA LEU A 171 10.54 36.02 5.49
C LEU A 171 11.60 35.62 4.47
#